data_AF-X0W0V0-F1
#
_entry.id   AF-X0W0V0-F1
#
_cell.length_a   1.000
_cell.length_b   1.000
_cell.length_c   1.000
_cell.angle_alpha   90.00
_cell.angle_beta   90.00
_cell.angle_gamma   90.00
#
_symmetry.space_group_name_H-M   'P 1'
#
loop_
_entity.id
_entity.type
_entity.pdbx_description
1 polymer ?
#
loop_
_entity_poly.entity_id
_entity_poly.type
_entity_poly.pdbx_seq_one_letter_code
_entity_poly.pdbx_strand_id
1 'polypeptide(L)'
;GRSNLWDVVDTGEQTSFPECPWAIDLRGKPFPDDEKKALGQWFWESGFDHDPIEKGEHIRDTNFRAMYGAWDALKNAQGKYPNHRLNWAAHISGKRESRRLLGDVILERDDFTEGKEYEDVCVPTSWTIDLHYPNETYEKAFEEEAFISRADFGKYERPYWVPYRCLYSRNTENLFMAGRNISVTHEALGAVRVMKTTGMMGEVVGIAAHLCKKHESNPRGIHEHHLSALQELMKQGVGRKTRSRNGNQ
;
A
#
# COMPACT_ATOMS: atom_id res chain seq x y z
N GLY A 1 -6.45 -7.80 2.12
CA GLY A 1 -5.63 -8.97 1.82
C GLY A 1 -4.22 -8.59 1.41
N ARG A 2 -3.59 -9.46 0.59
CA ARG A 2 -2.26 -9.25 0.01
C ARG A 2 -2.22 -9.81 -1.40
N SER A 3 -1.42 -9.18 -2.27
CA SER A 3 -1.22 -9.64 -3.65
C SER A 3 0.16 -10.23 -3.87
N ASN A 4 0.25 -11.28 -4.69
CA ASN A 4 1.51 -11.78 -5.23
C ASN A 4 1.48 -11.50 -6.73
N LEU A 5 2.20 -10.46 -7.16
CA LEU A 5 2.26 -10.09 -8.56
C LEU A 5 2.96 -11.19 -9.36
N TRP A 6 2.53 -11.39 -10.59
CA TRP A 6 3.14 -12.35 -11.49
C TRP A 6 2.95 -11.95 -12.94
N ASP A 7 3.78 -12.47 -13.82
CA ASP A 7 3.72 -12.18 -15.24
C ASP A 7 4.09 -13.39 -16.11
N VAL A 8 3.89 -13.19 -17.41
CA VAL A 8 4.20 -14.16 -18.46
C VAL A 8 5.01 -13.48 -19.54
N VAL A 9 5.88 -14.26 -20.18
CA VAL A 9 6.76 -13.76 -21.25
C VAL A 9 6.52 -14.54 -22.53
N ASP A 10 6.54 -13.85 -23.67
CA ASP A 10 6.59 -14.48 -24.98
C ASP A 10 8.01 -15.03 -25.22
N THR A 11 8.09 -16.30 -25.53
CA THR A 11 9.37 -16.97 -25.83
C THR A 11 9.67 -17.03 -27.33
N GLY A 12 8.69 -16.71 -28.18
CA GLY A 12 8.80 -16.86 -29.64
C GLY A 12 8.62 -18.29 -30.14
N GLU A 13 8.59 -19.28 -29.25
CA GLU A 13 8.41 -20.70 -29.57
C GLU A 13 7.31 -21.34 -28.72
N GLN A 14 6.79 -22.48 -29.17
CA GLN A 14 5.73 -23.18 -28.44
C GLN A 14 6.25 -23.69 -27.09
N THR A 15 5.50 -23.41 -26.03
CA THR A 15 5.82 -23.84 -24.67
C THR A 15 4.68 -24.65 -24.07
N SER A 16 5.01 -25.66 -23.28
CA SER A 16 4.04 -26.42 -22.50
C SER A 16 3.96 -25.90 -21.06
N PHE A 17 2.89 -26.28 -20.37
CA PHE A 17 2.73 -26.03 -18.94
C PHE A 17 2.05 -27.27 -18.31
N PRO A 18 2.57 -27.83 -17.19
CA PRO A 18 1.96 -29.01 -16.59
C PRO A 18 0.57 -28.71 -16.02
N GLU A 19 -0.27 -29.74 -15.95
CA GLU A 19 -1.51 -29.67 -15.18
C GLU A 19 -1.20 -29.50 -13.68
N CYS A 20 -2.01 -28.69 -13.00
CA CYS A 20 -1.82 -28.33 -11.60
C CYS A 20 -3.04 -28.76 -10.76
N PRO A 21 -3.21 -30.07 -10.46
CA PRO A 21 -4.39 -30.57 -9.72
C PRO A 21 -4.47 -30.07 -8.27
N TRP A 22 -3.39 -29.52 -7.74
CA TRP A 22 -3.31 -28.91 -6.40
C TRP A 22 -3.69 -27.42 -6.40
N ALA A 23 -3.75 -26.79 -7.57
CA ALA A 23 -4.12 -25.38 -7.72
C ALA A 23 -5.65 -25.21 -7.67
N ILE A 24 -6.12 -23.96 -7.70
CA ILE A 24 -7.57 -23.70 -7.81
C ILE A 24 -7.98 -24.09 -9.24
N ASP A 25 -8.95 -25.00 -9.38
CA ASP A 25 -9.43 -25.37 -10.71
C ASP A 25 -10.27 -24.23 -11.31
N LEU A 26 -9.71 -23.53 -12.29
CA LEU A 26 -10.36 -22.42 -12.99
C LEU A 26 -10.86 -22.79 -14.39
N ARG A 27 -10.87 -24.09 -14.74
CA ARG A 27 -11.40 -24.55 -16.04
C ARG A 27 -12.89 -24.25 -16.13
N GLY A 28 -13.29 -23.49 -17.14
CA GLY A 28 -14.69 -23.07 -17.35
C GLY A 28 -15.22 -22.05 -16.33
N LYS A 29 -14.37 -21.50 -15.45
CA LYS A 29 -14.76 -20.49 -14.46
C LYS A 29 -14.26 -19.10 -14.87
N PRO A 30 -14.97 -18.02 -14.51
CA PRO A 30 -14.54 -16.67 -14.85
C PRO A 30 -13.38 -16.23 -13.95
N PHE A 31 -12.37 -15.60 -14.54
CA PHE A 31 -11.33 -14.82 -13.85
C PHE A 31 -10.83 -13.72 -14.81
N PRO A 32 -10.11 -12.69 -14.35
CA PRO A 32 -9.60 -11.64 -15.22
C PRO A 32 -8.58 -12.17 -16.24
N ASP A 33 -9.03 -12.49 -17.46
CA ASP A 33 -8.21 -13.04 -18.55
C ASP A 33 -8.38 -12.32 -19.90
N ASP A 34 -9.12 -11.20 -19.91
CA ASP A 34 -9.44 -10.42 -21.11
C ASP A 34 -8.18 -9.99 -21.89
N GLU A 35 -7.08 -9.70 -21.18
CA GLU A 35 -5.76 -9.45 -21.74
C GLU A 35 -4.65 -10.00 -20.85
N LYS A 36 -3.47 -10.29 -21.42
CA LYS A 36 -2.27 -10.69 -20.64
C LYS A 36 -1.95 -9.71 -19.52
N LYS A 37 -2.25 -8.42 -19.72
CA LYS A 37 -2.03 -7.35 -18.74
C LYS A 37 -2.96 -7.43 -17.54
N ALA A 38 -4.07 -8.16 -17.63
CA ALA A 38 -4.97 -8.37 -16.50
C ALA A 38 -4.46 -9.47 -15.54
N LEU A 39 -3.50 -10.28 -15.97
CA LEU A 39 -2.91 -11.33 -15.15
C LEU A 39 -1.95 -10.76 -14.11
N GLY A 40 -2.00 -11.33 -12.90
CA GLY A 40 -1.05 -11.06 -11.82
C GLY A 40 -0.91 -9.62 -11.39
N GLN A 41 -1.95 -8.81 -11.61
CA GLN A 41 -2.00 -7.41 -11.19
C GLN A 41 -2.27 -7.25 -9.69
N TRP A 42 -2.23 -6.01 -9.21
CA TRP A 42 -2.46 -5.66 -7.80
C TRP A 42 -3.80 -6.14 -7.23
N PHE A 43 -4.79 -6.40 -8.09
CA PHE A 43 -6.11 -6.89 -7.69
C PHE A 43 -6.19 -8.42 -7.60
N TRP A 44 -5.16 -9.16 -8.01
CA TRP A 44 -5.01 -10.58 -7.69
C TRP A 44 -4.58 -10.70 -6.23
N GLU A 45 -5.59 -10.66 -5.36
CA GLU A 45 -5.46 -10.48 -3.93
C GLU A 45 -6.42 -11.41 -3.20
N SER A 46 -5.89 -12.13 -2.22
CA SER A 46 -6.66 -12.97 -1.28
C SER A 46 -6.39 -12.56 0.17
N GLY A 47 -7.00 -13.27 1.12
CA GLY A 47 -6.81 -13.00 2.54
C GLY A 47 -7.61 -11.80 3.03
N PHE A 48 -8.82 -11.61 2.52
CA PHE A 48 -9.69 -10.50 2.93
C PHE A 48 -10.13 -10.62 4.39
N ASP A 49 -10.46 -11.84 4.84
CA ASP A 49 -10.97 -12.13 6.19
C ASP A 49 -9.92 -12.77 7.10
N HIS A 50 -8.65 -12.74 6.70
CA HIS A 50 -7.55 -13.37 7.43
C HIS A 50 -6.69 -12.32 8.13
N ASP A 51 -6.18 -12.65 9.32
CA ASP A 51 -5.15 -11.82 9.96
C ASP A 51 -3.92 -11.76 9.03
N PRO A 52 -3.53 -10.56 8.56
CA PRO A 52 -2.50 -10.46 7.56
C PRO A 52 -1.16 -10.98 8.09
N ILE A 53 -0.89 -10.86 9.38
CA ILE A 53 0.39 -11.23 10.00
C ILE A 53 0.45 -12.73 10.23
N GLU A 54 -0.54 -13.28 10.93
CA GLU A 54 -0.56 -14.70 11.32
C GLU A 54 -0.81 -15.63 10.15
N LYS A 55 -1.63 -15.22 9.18
CA LYS A 55 -1.99 -16.03 7.99
C LYS A 55 -1.18 -15.67 6.76
N GLY A 56 -0.03 -15.02 6.93
CA GLY A 56 0.76 -14.50 5.81
C GLY A 56 1.17 -15.56 4.77
N GLU A 57 1.52 -16.76 5.21
CA GLU A 57 1.90 -17.88 4.32
C GLU A 57 0.68 -18.49 3.64
N HIS A 58 -0.41 -18.70 4.38
CA HIS A 58 -1.68 -19.17 3.83
C HIS A 58 -2.20 -18.28 2.70
N ILE A 59 -2.17 -16.95 2.90
CA ILE A 59 -2.58 -15.96 1.89
C ILE A 59 -1.67 -16.03 0.65
N ARG A 60 -0.35 -16.14 0.86
CA ARG A 60 0.61 -16.29 -0.25
C ARG A 60 0.33 -17.56 -1.05
N ASP A 61 0.14 -18.68 -0.36
CA ASP A 61 -0.04 -19.98 -1.01
C ASP A 61 -1.38 -20.04 -1.74
N THR A 62 -2.42 -19.40 -1.20
CA THR A 62 -3.71 -19.19 -1.90
C THR A 62 -3.51 -18.37 -3.18
N ASN A 63 -2.75 -17.27 -3.13
CA ASN A 63 -2.43 -16.49 -4.33
C ASN A 63 -1.65 -17.33 -5.37
N PHE A 64 -0.72 -18.20 -4.94
CA PHE A 64 -0.02 -19.09 -5.85
C PHE A 64 -0.95 -20.13 -6.46
N ARG A 65 -1.83 -20.76 -5.67
CA ARG A 65 -2.83 -21.69 -6.21
C ARG A 65 -3.77 -21.01 -7.21
N ALA A 66 -4.15 -19.76 -6.98
CA ALA A 66 -4.90 -18.97 -7.96
C ALA A 66 -4.11 -18.70 -9.25
N MET A 67 -2.85 -18.25 -9.13
CA MET A 67 -1.95 -18.01 -10.26
C MET A 67 -1.74 -19.25 -11.12
N TYR A 68 -1.34 -20.36 -10.50
CA TYR A 68 -1.06 -21.61 -11.20
C TYR A 68 -2.33 -22.21 -11.80
N GLY A 69 -3.46 -22.11 -11.09
CA GLY A 69 -4.77 -22.54 -11.59
C GLY A 69 -5.22 -21.75 -12.82
N ALA A 70 -5.02 -20.43 -12.81
CA ALA A 70 -5.34 -19.57 -13.93
C ALA A 70 -4.46 -19.89 -15.14
N TRP A 71 -3.16 -20.08 -14.92
CA TRP A 71 -2.23 -20.40 -16.00
C TRP A 71 -2.45 -21.79 -16.59
N ASP A 72 -2.77 -22.80 -15.77
CA ASP A 72 -3.20 -24.14 -16.21
C ASP A 72 -4.46 -24.06 -17.06
N ALA A 73 -5.51 -23.38 -16.58
CA ALA A 73 -6.75 -23.21 -17.33
C ALA A 73 -6.52 -22.54 -18.70
N LEU A 74 -5.70 -21.48 -18.76
CA LEU A 74 -5.37 -20.80 -20.01
C LEU A 74 -4.59 -21.70 -20.98
N LYS A 75 -3.54 -22.37 -20.51
CA LYS A 75 -2.64 -23.15 -21.38
C LYS A 75 -3.24 -24.48 -21.80
N ASN A 76 -3.80 -25.24 -20.85
CA ASN A 76 -4.16 -26.64 -21.06
C ASN A 76 -5.64 -26.81 -21.42
N ALA A 77 -6.55 -26.01 -20.85
CA ALA A 77 -7.98 -26.12 -21.15
C ALA A 77 -8.44 -25.21 -22.30
N GLN A 78 -7.86 -24.01 -22.43
CA GLN A 78 -8.27 -23.03 -23.44
C GLN A 78 -7.31 -22.94 -24.64
N GLY A 79 -6.09 -23.49 -24.54
CA GLY A 79 -5.07 -23.37 -25.59
C GLY A 79 -4.58 -21.93 -25.84
N LYS A 80 -4.81 -21.01 -24.90
CA LYS A 80 -4.38 -19.62 -25.00
C LYS A 80 -2.88 -19.49 -24.76
N TYR A 81 -2.27 -18.49 -25.39
CA TYR A 81 -0.86 -18.12 -25.24
C TYR A 81 0.13 -19.29 -25.52
N PRO A 82 0.08 -19.91 -26.72
CA PRO A 82 0.90 -21.09 -27.03
C PRO A 82 2.40 -20.85 -26.87
N ASN A 83 2.86 -19.62 -27.13
CA ASN A 83 4.28 -19.27 -27.08
C ASN A 83 4.74 -18.63 -25.76
N HIS A 84 3.85 -18.54 -24.77
CA HIS A 84 4.15 -17.88 -23.50
C HIS A 84 4.31 -18.88 -22.37
N ARG A 85 5.15 -18.51 -21.40
CA ARG A 85 5.33 -19.21 -20.13
C ARG A 85 5.26 -18.23 -18.95
N LEU A 86 5.03 -18.76 -17.75
CA LEU A 86 5.29 -18.00 -16.52
C LEU A 86 6.74 -17.51 -16.52
N ASN A 87 6.91 -16.22 -16.22
CA ASN A 87 8.20 -15.56 -16.24
C ASN A 87 8.66 -15.25 -14.81
N TRP A 88 7.81 -14.57 -14.05
CA TRP A 88 8.11 -14.20 -12.68
C TRP A 88 6.86 -14.24 -11.80
N ALA A 89 7.08 -14.56 -10.53
CA ALA A 89 6.09 -14.43 -9.47
C ALA A 89 6.75 -13.83 -8.22
N ALA A 90 6.05 -12.91 -7.57
CA ALA A 90 6.50 -12.27 -6.34
C ALA A 90 6.54 -13.30 -5.20
N HIS A 91 7.74 -13.60 -4.71
CA HIS A 91 7.93 -14.49 -3.56
C HIS A 91 7.42 -13.87 -2.25
N ILE A 92 7.52 -12.54 -2.14
CA ILE A 92 7.01 -11.77 -1.01
C ILE A 92 5.74 -11.04 -1.47
N SER A 93 4.63 -11.34 -0.80
CA SER A 93 3.35 -10.70 -1.07
C SER A 93 3.39 -9.20 -0.75
N GLY A 94 2.79 -8.38 -1.61
CA GLY A 94 2.52 -6.96 -1.36
C GLY A 94 1.56 -6.79 -0.19
N LYS A 95 2.09 -6.43 0.98
CA LYS A 95 1.29 -6.22 2.20
C LYS A 95 0.59 -4.88 2.14
N ARG A 96 -0.73 -4.86 2.16
CA ARG A 96 -1.53 -3.64 2.23
C ARG A 96 -1.48 -2.98 3.60
N GLU A 97 -1.48 -3.80 4.64
CA GLU A 97 -1.51 -3.38 6.03
C GLU A 97 -0.61 -4.23 6.92
N SER A 98 -0.26 -3.66 8.07
CA SER A 98 0.54 -4.27 9.12
C SER A 98 0.17 -3.59 10.44
N ARG A 99 0.94 -3.85 11.49
CA ARG A 99 0.81 -3.17 12.78
C ARG A 99 0.89 -1.65 12.58
N ARG A 100 -0.13 -0.97 13.09
CA ARG A 100 -0.14 0.48 13.27
C ARG A 100 0.21 0.78 14.71
N LEU A 101 1.02 1.80 14.89
CA LEU A 101 1.36 2.33 16.18
C LEU A 101 0.45 3.52 16.48
N LEU A 102 0.40 3.86 17.76
CA LEU A 102 -0.59 4.77 18.30
C LEU A 102 0.10 6.06 18.73
N GLY A 103 -0.28 7.16 18.09
CA GLY A 103 0.13 8.53 18.39
C GLY A 103 -0.94 9.28 19.18
N ASP A 104 -0.72 10.57 19.42
CA ASP A 104 -1.67 11.40 20.18
C ASP A 104 -2.96 11.69 19.42
N VAL A 105 -2.85 11.72 18.09
CA VAL A 105 -4.01 11.74 17.19
C VAL A 105 -4.06 10.42 16.46
N ILE A 106 -5.26 9.85 16.36
CA ILE A 106 -5.57 8.78 15.43
C ILE A 106 -6.35 9.45 14.30
N LEU A 107 -5.78 9.51 13.08
CA LEU A 107 -6.52 10.07 11.95
C LEU A 107 -7.65 9.11 11.57
N GLU A 108 -8.86 9.62 11.56
CA GLU A 108 -10.05 8.87 11.15
C GLU A 108 -10.44 9.22 9.72
N ARG A 109 -11.27 8.36 9.10
CA ARG A 109 -11.84 8.67 7.79
C ARG A 109 -12.60 9.99 7.82
N ASP A 110 -13.44 10.13 8.84
CA ASP A 110 -14.39 11.23 8.94
C ASP A 110 -13.68 12.57 9.14
N ASP A 111 -12.49 12.57 9.76
CA ASP A 111 -11.65 13.77 9.91
C ASP A 111 -11.39 14.48 8.57
N PHE A 112 -11.10 13.75 7.49
CA PHE A 112 -10.83 14.36 6.19
C PHE A 112 -12.02 14.38 5.23
N THR A 113 -13.05 13.56 5.47
CA THR A 113 -14.29 13.66 4.67
C THR A 113 -15.21 14.78 5.13
N GLU A 114 -15.13 15.17 6.41
CA GLU A 114 -15.93 16.25 7.01
C GLU A 114 -15.14 17.56 7.20
N GLY A 115 -13.86 17.58 6.84
CA GLY A 115 -13.05 18.81 6.83
C GLY A 115 -12.59 19.26 8.21
N LYS A 116 -12.26 18.34 9.12
CA LYS A 116 -11.70 18.66 10.43
C LYS A 116 -10.34 19.33 10.29
N GLU A 117 -10.19 20.46 10.97
CA GLU A 117 -8.95 21.22 10.98
C GLU A 117 -8.01 20.74 12.11
N TYR A 118 -6.71 20.69 11.78
CA TYR A 118 -5.64 20.42 12.73
C TYR A 118 -4.60 21.54 12.64
N GLU A 119 -4.12 22.05 13.78
CA GLU A 119 -3.09 23.10 13.81
C GLU A 119 -1.72 22.60 13.30
N ASP A 120 -1.50 21.29 13.39
CA ASP A 120 -0.23 20.62 13.14
C ASP A 120 -0.21 19.80 11.84
N VAL A 121 -1.03 20.18 10.85
CA VAL A 121 -1.02 19.57 9.51
C VAL A 121 0.38 19.62 8.87
N CYS A 122 0.84 18.47 8.35
CA CYS A 122 2.23 18.35 7.89
C CYS A 122 2.40 17.57 6.57
N VAL A 123 1.50 16.64 6.23
CA VAL A 123 1.59 15.87 4.98
C VAL A 123 0.34 16.05 4.13
N PRO A 124 0.41 16.75 2.98
CA PRO A 124 -0.72 16.86 2.06
C PRO A 124 -0.96 15.53 1.36
N THR A 125 -2.23 15.13 1.26
CA THR A 125 -2.64 13.88 0.66
C THR A 125 -3.76 14.11 -0.35
N SER A 126 -3.64 13.48 -1.52
CA SER A 126 -4.59 13.60 -2.63
C SER A 126 -5.10 12.25 -3.15
N TRP A 127 -4.71 11.16 -2.50
CA TRP A 127 -5.18 9.82 -2.84
C TRP A 127 -6.56 9.57 -2.23
N THR A 128 -7.43 8.87 -2.96
CA THR A 128 -8.73 8.41 -2.46
C THR A 128 -8.54 7.26 -1.48
N ILE A 129 -9.54 7.00 -0.64
CA ILE A 129 -9.59 5.77 0.16
C ILE A 129 -9.53 4.59 -0.83
N ASP A 130 -8.53 3.72 -0.70
CA ASP A 130 -8.30 2.55 -1.56
C ASP A 130 -8.55 1.28 -0.73
N LEU A 131 -9.82 0.90 -0.57
CA LEU A 131 -10.24 -0.29 0.17
C LEU A 131 -10.54 -1.45 -0.77
N HIS A 132 -10.12 -2.65 -0.36
CA HIS A 132 -10.13 -3.84 -1.20
C HIS A 132 -11.11 -4.85 -0.67
N TYR A 133 -12.09 -5.18 -1.50
CA TYR A 133 -13.13 -6.16 -1.19
C TYR A 133 -13.12 -7.27 -2.24
N PRO A 134 -13.59 -8.49 -1.91
CA PRO A 134 -13.84 -9.52 -2.89
C PRO A 134 -14.64 -8.98 -4.08
N ASN A 135 -14.24 -9.35 -5.30
CA ASN A 135 -14.97 -8.98 -6.49
C ASN A 135 -16.09 -10.00 -6.76
N GLU A 136 -17.33 -9.56 -6.53
CA GLU A 136 -18.57 -10.33 -6.69
C GLU A 136 -18.70 -10.99 -8.09
N THR A 137 -18.14 -10.37 -9.14
CA THR A 137 -18.13 -10.92 -10.50
C THR A 137 -17.46 -12.29 -10.58
N TYR A 138 -16.40 -12.48 -9.81
CA TYR A 138 -15.57 -13.68 -9.82
C TYR A 138 -15.87 -14.60 -8.64
N GLU A 139 -16.91 -14.28 -7.86
CA GLU A 139 -17.23 -14.98 -6.61
C GLU A 139 -17.51 -16.46 -6.81
N LYS A 140 -18.12 -16.82 -7.94
CA LYS A 140 -18.36 -18.21 -8.32
C LYS A 140 -17.10 -19.01 -8.60
N ALA A 141 -15.98 -18.35 -8.90
CA ALA A 141 -14.68 -19.00 -9.06
C ALA A 141 -13.98 -19.26 -7.71
N PHE A 142 -14.46 -18.63 -6.64
CA PHE A 142 -13.92 -18.73 -5.29
C PHE A 142 -14.53 -19.90 -4.54
N GLU A 143 -14.29 -21.14 -4.99
CA GLU A 143 -14.80 -22.34 -4.29
C GLU A 143 -14.28 -22.45 -2.84
N GLU A 144 -13.11 -21.87 -2.57
CA GLU A 144 -12.49 -21.85 -1.25
C GLU A 144 -12.43 -20.43 -0.68
N GLU A 145 -11.65 -19.55 -1.33
CA GLU A 145 -11.43 -18.17 -0.88
C GLU A 145 -11.33 -17.20 -2.06
N ALA A 146 -11.77 -15.96 -1.83
CA ALA A 146 -11.65 -14.91 -2.82
C ALA A 146 -10.19 -14.56 -3.11
N PHE A 147 -9.85 -14.47 -4.40
CA PHE A 147 -8.50 -14.13 -4.87
C PHE A 147 -8.48 -12.99 -5.90
N ILE A 148 -9.62 -12.37 -6.19
CA ILE A 148 -9.72 -11.15 -7.00
C ILE A 148 -10.43 -10.07 -6.19
N SER A 149 -9.80 -8.92 -6.06
CA SER A 149 -10.36 -7.75 -5.38
C SER A 149 -10.99 -6.75 -6.35
N ARG A 150 -12.01 -6.01 -5.88
CA ARG A 150 -12.37 -4.69 -6.40
C ARG A 150 -11.86 -3.62 -5.43
N ALA A 151 -11.43 -2.49 -5.98
CA ALA A 151 -11.08 -1.32 -5.19
C ALA A 151 -12.29 -0.38 -5.08
N ASP A 152 -12.64 0.01 -3.87
CA ASP A 152 -13.62 1.05 -3.61
C ASP A 152 -12.89 2.37 -3.37
N PHE A 153 -13.09 3.32 -4.28
CA PHE A 153 -12.49 4.65 -4.26
C PHE A 153 -13.52 5.67 -3.81
N GLY A 154 -13.52 5.98 -2.50
CA GLY A 154 -14.42 6.98 -1.94
C GLY A 154 -14.28 8.37 -2.60
N LYS A 155 -15.34 9.19 -2.54
CA LYS A 155 -15.36 10.56 -3.07
C LYS A 155 -15.43 11.58 -1.93
N TYR A 156 -14.41 12.42 -1.82
CA TYR A 156 -14.32 13.49 -0.84
C TYR A 156 -13.34 14.59 -1.31
N GLU A 157 -13.36 15.73 -0.62
CA GLU A 157 -12.56 16.90 -0.95
C GLU A 157 -11.06 16.65 -0.75
N ARG A 158 -10.24 17.18 -1.65
CA ARG A 158 -8.79 16.95 -1.69
C ARG A 158 -8.09 18.25 -2.13
N PRO A 159 -6.87 18.54 -1.63
CA PRO A 159 -6.10 17.71 -0.70
C PRO A 159 -6.62 17.79 0.74
N TYR A 160 -6.36 16.74 1.50
CA TYR A 160 -6.50 16.70 2.97
C TYR A 160 -5.13 16.49 3.60
N TRP A 161 -5.03 16.57 4.91
CA TRP A 161 -3.74 16.66 5.60
C TRP A 161 -3.61 15.66 6.74
N VAL A 162 -2.43 15.04 6.84
CA VAL A 162 -2.07 14.23 8.01
C VAL A 162 -1.44 15.16 9.06
N PRO A 163 -1.94 15.16 10.31
CA PRO A 163 -1.34 15.94 11.40
C PRO A 163 -0.05 15.30 11.91
N TYR A 164 0.87 16.13 12.38
CA TYR A 164 2.18 15.71 12.90
C TYR A 164 2.06 14.74 14.08
N ARG A 165 1.04 14.91 14.92
CA ARG A 165 0.69 13.99 16.02
C ARG A 165 0.40 12.55 15.60
N CYS A 166 0.15 12.28 14.33
CA CYS A 166 0.04 10.91 13.81
C CYS A 166 1.40 10.22 13.61
N LEU A 167 2.50 10.98 13.64
CA LEU A 167 3.84 10.55 13.22
C LEU A 167 4.78 10.23 14.39
N TYR A 168 4.32 10.26 15.64
CA TYR A 168 5.11 9.81 16.79
C TYR A 168 4.29 8.98 17.78
N SER A 169 4.97 8.18 18.59
CA SER A 169 4.33 7.30 19.59
C SER A 169 3.76 8.10 20.78
N ARG A 170 2.56 7.76 21.22
CA ARG A 170 1.94 8.37 22.41
C ARG A 170 2.64 8.01 23.72
N ASN A 171 3.29 6.85 23.78
CA ASN A 171 3.82 6.26 25.02
C ASN A 171 5.31 5.90 24.98
N THR A 172 6.01 6.18 23.88
CA THR A 172 7.47 6.03 23.78
C THR A 172 8.05 7.37 23.34
N GLU A 173 8.70 8.06 24.26
CA GLU A 173 9.07 9.47 24.09
C GLU A 173 10.01 9.74 22.92
N ASN A 174 10.84 8.79 22.49
CA ASN A 174 11.81 8.98 21.41
C ASN A 174 11.54 8.06 20.21
N LEU A 175 10.26 7.90 19.84
CA LEU A 175 9.85 7.02 18.73
C LEU A 175 9.00 7.76 17.70
N PHE A 176 9.58 8.00 16.54
CA PHE A 176 8.88 8.45 15.34
C PHE A 176 8.32 7.28 14.51
N MET A 177 7.33 7.59 13.68
CA MET A 177 6.59 6.69 12.81
C MET A 177 6.41 7.37 11.46
N ALA A 178 6.80 6.70 10.38
CA ALA A 178 6.61 7.18 9.02
C ALA A 178 6.34 5.99 8.10
N GLY A 179 5.28 6.09 7.30
CA GLY A 179 4.86 5.01 6.41
C GLY A 179 3.52 4.41 6.83
N ARG A 180 3.36 3.10 6.69
CA ARG A 180 2.07 2.41 6.94
C ARG A 180 1.81 2.09 8.42
N ASN A 181 2.74 2.43 9.29
CA ASN A 181 2.72 2.17 10.72
C ASN A 181 2.25 3.38 11.55
N ILE A 182 1.89 4.49 10.92
CA ILE A 182 1.44 5.71 11.59
C ILE A 182 0.07 5.54 12.27
N SER A 183 -0.30 6.51 13.10
CA SER A 183 -1.50 6.49 13.92
C SER A 183 -2.77 6.88 13.15
N VAL A 184 -3.42 5.87 12.56
CA VAL A 184 -4.62 6.03 11.73
C VAL A 184 -5.56 4.84 11.89
N THR A 185 -6.84 5.04 11.58
CA THR A 185 -7.82 3.95 11.42
C THR A 185 -7.55 3.11 10.17
N HIS A 186 -8.23 1.96 10.04
CA HIS A 186 -8.09 1.07 8.89
C HIS A 186 -8.49 1.78 7.58
N GLU A 187 -9.60 2.50 7.61
CA GLU A 187 -10.17 3.24 6.49
C GLU A 187 -9.27 4.42 6.09
N ALA A 188 -8.80 5.19 7.07
CA ALA A 188 -7.87 6.29 6.83
C ALA A 188 -6.53 5.80 6.26
N LEU A 189 -6.04 4.63 6.71
CA LEU A 189 -4.82 4.03 6.16
C LEU A 189 -4.94 3.80 4.64
N GLY A 190 -6.11 3.38 4.16
CA GLY A 190 -6.39 3.21 2.73
C GLY A 190 -6.11 4.47 1.90
N ALA A 191 -6.20 5.64 2.51
CA ALA A 191 -6.02 6.94 1.88
C ALA A 191 -4.57 7.45 1.97
N VAL A 192 -3.87 7.19 3.08
CA VAL A 192 -2.54 7.80 3.36
C VAL A 192 -1.35 6.87 3.10
N ARG A 193 -1.57 5.59 2.84
CA ARG A 193 -0.50 4.55 2.74
C ARG A 193 0.29 4.52 1.42
N VAL A 194 -0.04 5.38 0.45
CA VAL A 194 0.62 5.37 -0.88
C VAL A 194 2.03 5.95 -0.81
N MET A 195 2.92 5.43 -1.67
CA MET A 195 4.37 5.62 -1.57
C MET A 195 4.82 7.09 -1.53
N LYS A 196 4.16 7.96 -2.29
CA LYS A 196 4.47 9.41 -2.29
C LYS A 196 4.15 10.05 -0.94
N THR A 197 2.97 9.77 -0.38
CA THR A 197 2.56 10.25 0.94
C THR A 197 3.51 9.72 2.02
N THR A 198 3.87 8.44 1.97
CA THR A 198 4.82 7.86 2.92
C THR A 198 6.22 8.48 2.82
N GLY A 199 6.65 8.85 1.61
CA GLY A 199 7.91 9.58 1.40
C GLY A 199 7.90 10.95 2.07
N MET A 200 6.79 11.69 1.92
CA MET A 200 6.61 13.00 2.58
C MET A 200 6.56 12.87 4.11
N MET A 201 5.94 11.82 4.66
CA MET A 201 6.00 11.55 6.10
C MET A 201 7.46 11.40 6.58
N GLY A 202 8.29 10.69 5.82
CA GLY A 202 9.72 10.55 6.12
C GLY A 202 10.48 11.87 6.09
N GLU A 203 10.15 12.76 5.15
CA GLU A 203 10.71 14.11 5.09
C GLU A 203 10.37 14.93 6.35
N VAL A 204 9.08 14.96 6.73
CA VAL A 204 8.61 15.66 7.94
C VAL A 204 9.29 15.10 9.20
N VAL A 205 9.34 13.78 9.34
CA VAL A 205 10.02 13.13 10.48
C VAL A 205 11.50 13.47 10.52
N GLY A 206 12.19 13.53 9.38
CA GLY A 206 13.60 13.92 9.30
C GLY A 206 13.84 15.35 9.78
N ILE A 207 12.97 16.29 9.38
CA ILE A 207 13.00 17.69 9.84
C ILE A 207 12.73 17.77 11.35
N ALA A 208 11.70 17.06 11.83
CA ALA A 208 11.35 17.06 13.23
C ALA A 208 12.44 16.45 14.12
N ALA A 209 13.09 15.38 13.67
CA ALA A 209 14.22 14.77 14.38
C ALA A 209 15.42 15.72 14.49
N HIS A 210 15.70 16.51 13.44
CA HIS A 210 16.69 17.59 13.51
C HIS A 210 16.34 18.62 14.59
N LEU A 211 15.08 19.04 14.67
CA LEU A 211 14.62 19.97 15.70
C LEU A 211 14.70 19.36 17.11
N CYS A 212 14.34 18.08 17.27
CA CYS A 212 14.47 17.37 18.55
C CYS A 212 15.90 17.48 19.06
N LYS A 213 16.89 17.21 18.20
CA LYS A 213 18.31 17.31 18.57
C LYS A 213 18.76 18.75 18.85
N LYS A 214 18.30 19.72 18.05
CA LYS A 214 18.67 21.14 18.19
C LYS A 214 18.15 21.77 19.48
N HIS A 215 16.96 21.38 19.90
CA HIS A 215 16.26 21.96 21.05
C HIS A 215 16.30 21.08 22.30
N GLU A 216 17.08 19.99 22.29
CA GLU A 216 17.11 18.98 23.37
C GLU A 216 15.71 18.54 23.78
N SER A 217 14.86 18.32 22.77
CA SER A 217 13.43 18.03 22.90
C SER A 217 13.11 16.65 22.34
N ASN A 218 11.85 16.23 22.46
CA ASN A 218 11.32 14.99 21.92
C ASN A 218 10.20 15.29 20.89
N PRO A 219 9.68 14.31 20.14
CA PRO A 219 8.64 14.50 19.13
C PRO A 219 7.42 15.28 19.65
N ARG A 220 6.94 14.95 20.85
CA ARG A 220 5.82 15.65 21.49
C ARG A 220 6.18 17.10 21.80
N GLY A 221 7.36 17.34 22.36
CA GLY A 221 7.86 18.69 22.64
C GLY A 221 8.06 19.54 21.38
N ILE A 222 8.31 18.93 20.21
CA ILE A 222 8.30 19.66 18.94
C ILE A 222 6.90 20.19 18.62
N HIS A 223 5.85 19.40 18.84
CA HIS A 223 4.49 19.90 18.69
C HIS A 223 4.18 21.00 19.74
N GLU A 224 4.47 20.76 21.00
CA GLU A 224 4.03 21.62 22.10
C GLU A 224 4.78 22.97 22.14
N HIS A 225 6.04 23.00 21.69
CA HIS A 225 6.92 24.16 21.90
C HIS A 225 7.63 24.66 20.64
N HIS A 226 7.68 23.87 19.57
CA HIS A 226 8.46 24.18 18.38
C HIS A 226 7.71 23.96 17.06
N LEU A 227 6.37 23.92 17.09
CA LEU A 227 5.55 23.64 15.91
C LEU A 227 5.78 24.66 14.80
N SER A 228 5.87 25.95 15.14
CA SER A 228 6.16 27.00 14.16
C SER A 228 7.51 26.80 13.48
N ALA A 229 8.54 26.35 14.22
CA ALA A 229 9.84 26.06 13.64
C ALA A 229 9.78 24.86 12.67
N LEU A 230 9.00 23.83 13.02
CA LEU A 230 8.74 22.70 12.13
C LEU A 230 8.03 23.17 10.85
N GLN A 231 6.95 23.95 10.97
CA GLN A 231 6.20 24.51 9.84
C GLN A 231 7.06 25.35 8.90
N GLU A 232 7.95 26.20 9.45
CA GLU A 232 8.86 27.00 8.63
C GLU A 232 9.88 26.14 7.86
N LEU A 233 10.41 25.08 8.47
CA LEU A 233 11.29 24.15 7.78
C LEU A 233 10.55 23.30 6.73
N MET A 234 9.31 22.90 6.99
CA MET A 234 8.47 22.18 6.02
C MET A 234 8.21 23.03 4.77
N LYS A 235 7.97 24.35 4.91
CA LYS A 235 7.83 25.27 3.77
C LYS A 235 9.10 25.34 2.91
N GLN A 236 10.28 25.27 3.55
CA GLN A 236 11.56 25.25 2.84
C GLN A 236 11.79 23.92 2.11
N GLY A 237 11.37 22.81 2.72
CA GLY A 237 11.56 21.44 2.23
C GLY A 237 13.02 20.96 2.32
N VAL A 238 13.26 19.67 2.08
CA VAL A 238 14.61 19.10 2.06
C VAL A 238 15.32 19.34 0.72
N GLY A 239 16.63 19.59 0.78
CA GLY A 239 17.50 19.65 -0.42
C GLY A 239 17.41 20.94 -1.26
N ARG A 240 16.55 21.91 -0.92
CA ARG A 240 16.37 23.16 -1.70
C ARG A 240 17.36 24.28 -1.40
N LYS A 241 18.37 24.08 -0.55
CA LYS A 241 19.49 25.04 -0.47
C LYS A 241 20.31 24.95 -1.75
N THR A 242 19.91 25.71 -2.77
CA THR A 242 20.80 26.14 -3.84
C THR A 242 22.07 26.65 -3.16
N ARG A 243 23.17 25.92 -3.30
CA ARG A 243 24.48 26.53 -3.12
C ARG A 243 24.46 27.76 -4.03
N SER A 244 24.57 28.97 -3.46
CA SER A 244 24.95 30.10 -4.29
C SER A 244 26.24 29.67 -4.98
N ARG A 245 26.23 29.61 -6.31
CA ARG A 245 27.48 29.66 -7.05
C ARG A 245 28.02 31.04 -6.72
N ASN A 246 28.83 31.15 -5.68
CA ASN A 246 29.66 32.33 -5.48
C ASN A 246 30.49 32.45 -6.75
N GLY A 247 30.16 33.46 -7.55
CA GLY A 247 30.98 33.86 -8.67
C GLY A 247 32.32 34.32 -8.11
N ASN A 248 33.38 33.59 -8.43
CA ASN A 248 34.71 34.16 -8.41
C ASN A 248 34.87 34.93 -9.73
N GLN A 249 34.86 36.26 -9.60
CA GLN A 249 35.78 37.11 -10.35
C GLN A 249 37.21 36.82 -9.91
#